data_AF-A0A5C8FP08-F1
#
_entry.id   AF-A0A5C8FP08-F1
#
_cell.length_a   1.000
_cell.length_b   1.000
_cell.length_c   1.000
_cell.angle_alpha   90.00
_cell.angle_beta   90.00
_cell.angle_gamma   90.00
#
_symmetry.space_group_name_H-M   'P 1'
#
loop_
_entity.id
_entity.type
_entity.pdbx_description
1 polymer ?
#
loop_
_entity_poly.entity_id
_entity_poly.type
_entity_poly.pdbx_seq_one_letter_code
_entity_poly.pdbx_strand_id
1 'polypeptide(L)'
;MDYKIKKLYEIAPMLSPSIYETIFYNQYQGRADKESLILDNEVFEKYYIDENIYRNFLFANSEKLGKALNYIGLNQMHSSIIKSIELKESKLKIKLLDVGIDNLANTLIELKSLKDIKPEPFYIDILFEKVDYCSNHYLDKDEILIPIEEDIINGIYTQDQITYISPNEIELVISMETEKAKSQNDNNKLRYYMLKCGSINIIDEAKEIWTKLFGDTNFNMLYDYYINLRKSNKIILDERVCMNIIQKYKQFILDLDFF
;
A
#
# COMPACT_ATOMS: atom_id res chain seq x y z
N MET A 1 23.47 -11.31 11.60
CA MET A 1 22.61 -11.50 10.41
C MET A 1 22.82 -10.29 9.51
N ASP A 2 23.44 -10.49 8.36
CA ASP A 2 23.72 -9.43 7.38
C ASP A 2 22.42 -9.07 6.66
N TYR A 3 21.83 -7.93 7.00
CA TYR A 3 20.67 -7.34 6.31
C TYR A 3 21.05 -6.73 4.94
N LYS A 4 22.14 -7.17 4.31
CA LYS A 4 22.91 -6.30 3.41
C LYS A 4 22.48 -6.27 1.96
N ILE A 5 21.80 -7.28 1.43
CA ILE A 5 21.64 -7.38 -0.03
C ILE A 5 20.37 -8.20 -0.38
N LYS A 6 19.37 -7.59 -1.03
CA LYS A 6 18.20 -8.30 -1.61
C LYS A 6 18.31 -8.35 -3.13
N LYS A 7 17.95 -9.49 -3.74
CA LYS A 7 18.01 -9.63 -5.21
C LYS A 7 16.98 -8.73 -5.87
N LEU A 8 17.28 -8.22 -7.06
CA LEU A 8 16.39 -7.32 -7.78
C LEU A 8 14.98 -7.93 -7.93
N TYR A 9 14.86 -9.21 -8.29
CA TYR A 9 13.55 -9.88 -8.42
C TYR A 9 12.77 -9.99 -7.10
N GLU A 10 13.42 -9.91 -5.94
CA GLU A 10 12.72 -10.02 -4.65
C GLU A 10 11.96 -8.74 -4.30
N ILE A 11 12.40 -7.62 -4.86
CA ILE A 11 11.81 -6.30 -4.65
C ILE A 11 11.13 -5.75 -5.90
N ALA A 12 11.44 -6.27 -7.10
CA ALA A 12 10.83 -5.85 -8.35
C ALA A 12 9.29 -6.02 -8.37
N PRO A 13 8.69 -7.07 -7.78
CA PRO A 13 7.23 -7.16 -7.64
C PRO A 13 6.62 -6.11 -6.69
N MET A 14 7.46 -5.36 -5.96
CA MET A 14 7.06 -4.29 -5.05
C MET A 14 7.35 -2.90 -5.63
N LEU A 15 7.95 -2.80 -6.82
CA LEU A 15 8.44 -1.57 -7.44
C LEU A 15 8.00 -1.48 -8.91
N SER A 16 7.95 -0.29 -9.50
CA SER A 16 7.79 -0.13 -10.96
C SER A 16 9.09 -0.29 -11.71
N PRO A 17 8.99 -0.71 -13.00
CA PRO A 17 10.06 -0.56 -14.00
C PRO A 17 10.90 0.67 -13.80
N SER A 18 10.27 1.84 -13.80
CA SER A 18 10.92 3.14 -13.74
C SER A 18 11.54 3.48 -12.37
N ILE A 19 11.00 2.98 -11.25
CA ILE A 19 11.61 3.22 -9.93
C ILE A 19 12.80 2.31 -9.67
N TYR A 20 12.68 1.00 -9.93
CA TYR A 20 13.85 0.16 -9.74
C TYR A 20 14.91 0.48 -10.79
N GLU A 21 14.55 0.91 -12.01
CA GLU A 21 15.49 1.47 -12.99
C GLU A 21 16.26 2.64 -12.40
N THR A 22 15.57 3.62 -11.81
CA THR A 22 16.20 4.79 -11.21
C THR A 22 17.15 4.39 -10.06
N ILE A 23 16.72 3.45 -9.20
CA ILE A 23 17.56 2.96 -8.09
C ILE A 23 18.75 2.16 -8.62
N PHE A 24 18.53 1.30 -9.61
CA PHE A 24 19.55 0.49 -10.28
C PHE A 24 20.59 1.38 -10.95
N TYR A 25 20.16 2.35 -11.76
CA TYR A 25 21.06 3.29 -12.42
C TYR A 25 21.83 4.14 -11.40
N ASN A 26 21.21 4.60 -10.31
CA ASN A 26 21.94 5.32 -9.26
C ASN A 26 23.01 4.46 -8.55
N GLN A 27 22.74 3.17 -8.33
CA GLN A 27 23.68 2.26 -7.67
C GLN A 27 24.81 1.78 -8.61
N TYR A 28 24.51 1.61 -9.90
CA TYR A 28 25.43 1.01 -10.88
C TYR A 28 25.96 2.00 -11.93
N GLN A 29 25.68 3.31 -11.79
CA GLN A 29 26.06 4.40 -12.70
C GLN A 29 27.56 4.47 -13.04
N GLY A 30 28.43 3.88 -12.22
CA GLY A 30 29.87 3.82 -12.46
C GLY A 30 30.38 2.61 -13.27
N ARG A 31 29.51 1.68 -13.70
CA ARG A 31 29.91 0.42 -14.36
C ARG A 31 29.20 0.09 -15.67
N ALA A 32 28.16 0.82 -16.05
CA ALA A 32 27.45 0.55 -17.29
C ALA A 32 28.08 1.32 -18.44
N ASP A 33 28.75 0.61 -19.34
CA ASP A 33 28.91 1.07 -20.72
C ASP A 33 27.53 1.53 -21.21
N LYS A 34 27.48 2.70 -21.85
CA LYS A 34 26.26 3.45 -22.23
C LYS A 34 25.39 2.75 -23.29
N GLU A 35 25.50 1.44 -23.47
CA GLU A 35 24.61 0.67 -24.32
C GLU A 35 23.51 0.06 -23.45
N SER A 36 22.29 0.51 -23.72
CA SER A 36 20.99 0.01 -23.23
C SER A 36 21.05 -1.32 -22.47
N LEU A 37 21.16 -1.24 -21.14
CA LEU A 37 20.95 -2.39 -20.27
C LEU A 37 19.46 -2.71 -20.32
N ILE A 38 19.09 -3.70 -21.13
CA ILE A 38 17.72 -4.24 -21.13
C ILE A 38 17.56 -4.96 -19.80
N LEU A 39 16.66 -4.47 -18.94
CA LEU A 39 16.35 -5.07 -17.66
C LEU A 39 15.47 -6.30 -17.88
N ASP A 40 16.12 -7.38 -18.30
CA ASP A 40 15.51 -8.69 -18.49
C ASP A 40 15.69 -9.58 -17.24
N ASN A 41 15.09 -10.77 -17.27
CA ASN A 41 15.12 -11.72 -16.17
C ASN A 41 16.55 -12.11 -15.72
N GLU A 42 17.54 -12.09 -16.62
CA GLU A 42 18.94 -12.38 -16.24
C GLU A 42 19.52 -11.24 -15.40
N VAL A 43 19.22 -9.98 -15.73
CA VAL A 43 19.62 -8.82 -14.94
C VAL A 43 18.92 -8.84 -13.56
N PHE A 44 17.64 -9.24 -13.50
CA PHE A 44 16.93 -9.33 -12.22
C PHE A 44 17.48 -10.39 -11.25
N GLU A 45 18.05 -11.47 -11.78
CA GLU A 45 18.66 -12.55 -10.98
C GLU A 45 20.10 -12.21 -10.53
N LYS A 46 20.80 -11.39 -11.31
CA LYS A 46 22.24 -11.13 -11.17
C LYS A 46 22.56 -9.90 -10.33
N TYR A 47 21.68 -8.90 -10.31
CA TYR A 47 21.93 -7.64 -9.63
C TYR A 47 21.11 -7.51 -8.35
N TYR A 48 21.61 -6.70 -7.44
CA TYR A 48 21.06 -6.54 -6.11
C TYR A 48 20.86 -5.06 -5.82
N ILE A 49 19.77 -4.70 -5.13
CA ILE A 49 19.61 -3.33 -4.63
C ILE A 49 19.88 -3.33 -3.13
N ASP A 50 20.73 -2.38 -2.72
CA ASP A 50 20.99 -2.15 -1.32
C ASP A 50 19.74 -1.53 -0.68
N GLU A 51 19.23 -2.17 0.38
CA GLU A 51 18.06 -1.70 1.12
C GLU A 51 18.26 -0.27 1.66
N ASN A 52 19.49 0.13 1.97
CA ASN A 52 19.82 1.49 2.41
C ASN A 52 19.69 2.49 1.26
N ILE A 53 20.00 2.13 0.02
CA ILE A 53 19.82 3.04 -1.13
C ILE A 53 18.32 3.28 -1.35
N TYR A 54 17.50 2.24 -1.28
CA TYR A 54 16.05 2.35 -1.33
C TYR A 54 15.49 3.21 -0.18
N ARG A 55 15.90 2.92 1.07
CA ARG A 55 15.49 3.72 2.23
C ARG A 55 15.94 5.17 2.10
N ASN A 56 17.16 5.42 1.66
CA ASN A 56 17.69 6.77 1.45
C ASN A 56 16.91 7.52 0.36
N PHE A 57 16.49 6.84 -0.71
CA PHE A 57 15.64 7.44 -1.73
C PHE A 57 14.27 7.84 -1.17
N LEU A 58 13.64 6.99 -0.36
CA LEU A 58 12.39 7.32 0.33
C LEU A 58 12.58 8.47 1.32
N PHE A 59 13.65 8.43 2.12
CA PHE A 59 13.99 9.49 3.07
C PHE A 59 14.27 10.83 2.37
N ALA A 60 15.02 10.83 1.27
CA ALA A 60 15.32 12.04 0.51
C ALA A 60 14.08 12.70 -0.10
N ASN A 61 13.00 11.92 -0.29
CA ASN A 61 11.73 12.39 -0.83
C ASN A 61 10.61 12.46 0.21
N SER A 62 10.94 12.43 1.51
CA SER A 62 9.94 12.21 2.55
C SER A 62 8.93 13.33 2.72
N GLU A 63 9.34 14.58 2.46
CA GLU A 63 8.43 15.72 2.51
C GLU A 63 7.29 15.62 1.49
N LYS A 64 7.57 15.06 0.32
CA LYS A 64 6.59 14.89 -0.77
C LYS A 64 5.66 13.73 -0.54
N LEU A 65 6.21 12.66 0.01
CA LEU A 65 5.43 11.49 0.36
C LEU A 65 4.69 11.69 1.71
N GLY A 66 4.97 12.77 2.44
CA GLY A 66 4.24 13.18 3.64
C GLY A 66 4.16 12.08 4.72
N LYS A 67 3.08 12.09 5.52
CA LYS A 67 2.79 11.00 6.48
C LYS A 67 2.63 9.64 5.81
N ALA A 68 2.49 9.59 4.47
CA ALA A 68 2.37 8.34 3.73
C ALA A 68 3.61 7.46 3.84
N LEU A 69 4.82 7.99 4.09
CA LEU A 69 5.99 7.14 4.32
C LEU A 69 6.04 6.48 5.71
N ASN A 70 5.46 7.13 6.72
CA ASN A 70 5.25 6.46 7.99
C ASN A 70 4.27 5.27 7.86
N TYR A 71 3.58 5.19 6.71
CA TYR A 71 2.67 4.14 6.23
C TYR A 71 3.05 3.68 4.80
N ILE A 72 4.32 3.37 4.51
CA ILE A 72 4.77 2.78 3.20
C ILE A 72 3.89 1.59 2.74
N GLY A 73 3.06 1.02 3.62
CA GLY A 73 2.08 -0.01 3.33
C GLY A 73 0.78 0.40 2.64
N LEU A 74 0.72 1.47 1.83
CA LEU A 74 -0.41 1.63 0.88
C LEU A 74 -0.53 0.35 0.02
N ASN A 75 0.61 -0.14 -0.45
CA ASN A 75 0.73 -1.41 -1.19
C ASN A 75 0.37 -2.64 -0.35
N GLN A 76 0.22 -2.49 0.98
CA GLN A 76 -0.19 -3.55 1.91
C GLN A 76 -1.66 -3.41 2.35
N MET A 77 -2.37 -2.40 1.84
CA MET A 77 -3.83 -2.30 1.88
C MET A 77 -4.50 -3.10 0.75
N HIS A 78 -3.87 -4.20 0.35
CA HIS A 78 -4.46 -5.22 -0.50
C HIS A 78 -5.87 -5.57 0.03
N SER A 79 -6.86 -5.55 -0.85
CA SER A 79 -8.27 -5.84 -0.56
C SER A 79 -9.06 -4.74 0.16
N SER A 80 -8.46 -3.58 0.45
CA SER A 80 -9.23 -2.42 0.91
C SER A 80 -10.26 -2.01 -0.14
N ILE A 81 -11.40 -1.49 0.30
CA ILE A 81 -12.49 -1.14 -0.63
C ILE A 81 -12.48 0.37 -0.85
N ILE A 82 -12.35 0.79 -2.10
CA ILE A 82 -12.49 2.19 -2.51
C ILE A 82 -13.95 2.61 -2.33
N LYS A 83 -14.23 3.53 -1.41
CA LYS A 83 -15.57 4.05 -1.16
C LYS A 83 -15.88 5.30 -1.95
N SER A 84 -14.88 6.14 -2.18
CA SER A 84 -14.99 7.27 -3.08
C SER A 84 -13.63 7.70 -3.61
N ILE A 85 -13.67 8.31 -4.79
CA ILE A 85 -12.58 9.09 -5.36
C ILE A 85 -13.18 10.46 -5.68
N GLU A 86 -12.65 11.52 -5.06
CA GLU A 86 -13.14 12.89 -5.22
C GLU A 86 -12.01 13.79 -5.71
N LEU A 87 -12.16 14.37 -6.90
CA LEU A 87 -11.29 15.43 -7.40
C LEU A 87 -11.98 16.79 -7.18
N LYS A 88 -11.38 17.67 -6.40
CA LYS A 88 -11.82 19.06 -6.22
C LYS A 88 -10.62 19.98 -6.41
N GLU A 89 -10.74 20.90 -7.36
CA GLU A 89 -9.62 21.76 -7.77
C GLU A 89 -8.40 20.91 -8.15
N SER A 90 -7.24 21.13 -7.52
CA SER A 90 -6.01 20.37 -7.70
C SER A 90 -5.77 19.34 -6.58
N LYS A 91 -6.83 18.88 -5.92
CA LYS A 91 -6.77 17.92 -4.82
C LYS A 91 -7.61 16.69 -5.12
N LEU A 92 -6.99 15.52 -5.07
CA LEU A 92 -7.68 14.24 -5.17
C LEU A 92 -7.71 13.57 -3.79
N LYS A 93 -8.89 13.13 -3.37
CA LYS A 93 -9.08 12.33 -2.16
C LYS A 93 -9.59 10.95 -2.55
N ILE A 94 -8.91 9.89 -2.09
CA ILE A 94 -9.39 8.51 -2.18
C ILE A 94 -9.73 8.04 -0.77
N LYS A 95 -10.99 7.68 -0.54
CA LYS A 95 -11.44 7.10 0.73
C LYS A 95 -11.45 5.58 0.64
N LEU A 96 -10.66 4.92 1.47
CA LEU A 96 -10.53 3.48 1.55
C LEU A 96 -11.15 2.94 2.84
N LEU A 97 -11.93 1.87 2.73
CA LEU A 97 -12.31 1.01 3.85
C LEU A 97 -11.24 -0.06 4.05
N ASP A 98 -10.60 -0.06 5.21
CA ASP A 98 -9.58 -1.05 5.57
C ASP A 98 -10.21 -2.33 6.10
N VAL A 99 -10.49 -3.25 5.19
CA VAL A 99 -11.09 -4.56 5.48
C VAL A 99 -10.23 -5.36 6.45
N GLY A 100 -8.90 -5.15 6.44
CA GLY A 100 -8.01 -5.85 7.35
C GLY A 100 -8.23 -5.45 8.81
N ILE A 101 -8.26 -4.15 9.08
CA ILE A 101 -8.52 -3.65 10.44
C ILE A 101 -9.92 -4.02 10.89
N ASP A 102 -10.90 -3.96 9.99
CA ASP A 102 -12.28 -4.38 10.27
C ASP A 102 -12.35 -5.85 10.70
N ASN A 103 -11.71 -6.75 9.94
CA ASN A 103 -11.61 -8.17 10.28
C ASN A 103 -10.91 -8.41 11.63
N LEU A 104 -9.82 -7.68 11.89
CA LEU A 104 -9.08 -7.79 13.15
C LEU A 104 -9.94 -7.36 14.36
N ALA A 105 -10.66 -6.24 14.24
CA ALA A 105 -11.55 -5.73 15.27
C ALA A 105 -12.70 -6.71 15.55
N ASN A 106 -13.37 -7.19 14.51
CA ASN A 106 -14.45 -8.16 14.62
C ASN A 106 -13.97 -9.45 15.30
N THR A 107 -12.84 -9.99 14.85
CA THR A 107 -12.24 -11.20 15.46
C THR A 107 -11.91 -10.97 16.95
N LEU A 108 -11.39 -9.79 17.32
CA LEU A 108 -11.09 -9.48 18.71
C LEU A 108 -12.36 -9.44 19.58
N ILE A 109 -13.41 -8.76 19.09
CA ILE A 109 -14.69 -8.63 19.78
C ILE A 109 -15.29 -10.01 20.06
N GLU A 110 -15.29 -10.89 19.06
CA GLU A 110 -15.77 -12.27 19.17
C GLU A 110 -14.94 -13.08 20.18
N LEU A 111 -13.61 -13.13 20.00
CA LEU A 111 -12.70 -13.88 20.87
C LEU A 111 -12.73 -13.44 22.34
N LYS A 112 -13.03 -12.17 22.59
CA LYS A 112 -13.11 -11.60 23.94
C LYS A 112 -14.53 -11.49 24.47
N SER A 113 -15.53 -11.88 23.67
CA SER A 113 -16.93 -11.78 24.02
C SER A 113 -17.28 -10.37 24.53
N LEU A 114 -16.73 -9.34 23.87
CA LEU A 114 -16.98 -7.94 24.21
C LEU A 114 -18.40 -7.58 23.75
N LYS A 115 -19.36 -7.79 24.66
CA LYS A 115 -20.77 -7.48 24.41
C LYS A 115 -20.95 -5.98 24.18
N ASP A 116 -21.90 -5.63 23.34
CA ASP A 116 -22.35 -4.25 23.05
C ASP A 116 -21.37 -3.36 22.27
N ILE A 117 -20.20 -3.87 21.86
CA ILE A 117 -19.33 -3.17 20.91
C ILE A 117 -19.79 -3.46 19.48
N LYS A 118 -20.20 -2.42 18.76
CA LYS A 118 -20.40 -2.45 17.31
C LYS A 118 -19.32 -1.59 16.66
N PRO A 119 -18.37 -2.18 15.92
CA PRO A 119 -17.34 -1.39 15.29
C PRO A 119 -17.95 -0.49 14.21
N GLU A 120 -17.55 0.78 14.22
CA GLU A 120 -17.73 1.65 13.07
C GLU A 120 -16.72 1.25 11.98
N PRO A 121 -17.01 1.45 10.68
CA PRO A 121 -16.11 1.04 9.61
C PRO A 121 -14.78 1.81 9.69
N PHE A 122 -13.66 1.08 9.55
CA PHE A 122 -12.32 1.64 9.65
C PHE A 122 -11.87 2.26 8.33
N TYR A 123 -11.79 3.59 8.27
CA TYR A 123 -11.44 4.31 7.06
C TYR A 123 -10.01 4.87 7.07
N ILE A 124 -9.44 4.98 5.88
CA ILE A 124 -8.20 5.69 5.60
C ILE A 124 -8.44 6.60 4.41
N ASP A 125 -8.06 7.86 4.52
CA ASP A 125 -8.11 8.82 3.42
C ASP A 125 -6.71 9.05 2.86
N ILE A 126 -6.56 8.84 1.55
CA ILE A 126 -5.34 9.19 0.80
C ILE A 126 -5.61 10.51 0.08
N LEU A 127 -4.79 11.52 0.36
CA LEU A 127 -4.88 12.85 -0.18
C LEU A 127 -3.71 13.11 -1.13
N PHE A 128 -4.01 13.43 -2.37
CA PHE A 128 -3.04 13.84 -3.37
C PHE A 128 -3.23 15.33 -3.63
N GLU A 129 -2.16 16.09 -3.48
CA GLU A 129 -2.15 17.55 -3.56
C GLU A 129 -1.40 17.99 -4.81
N LYS A 130 -1.82 19.10 -5.42
CA LYS A 130 -1.29 19.61 -6.69
C LYS A 130 -1.37 18.55 -7.80
N VAL A 131 -2.57 18.02 -8.00
CA VAL A 131 -2.86 17.02 -9.04
C VAL A 131 -2.89 17.69 -10.39
N ASP A 132 -1.98 17.27 -11.27
CA ASP A 132 -1.85 17.78 -12.64
C ASP A 132 -2.46 16.84 -13.68
N TYR A 133 -2.60 15.55 -13.33
CA TYR A 133 -3.22 14.55 -14.19
C TYR A 133 -3.80 13.41 -13.36
N CYS A 134 -5.02 12.98 -13.68
CA CYS A 134 -5.56 11.71 -13.20
C CYS A 134 -6.47 11.09 -14.27
N SER A 135 -6.36 9.78 -14.48
CA SER A 135 -7.20 9.07 -15.45
C SER A 135 -7.33 7.60 -15.10
N ASN A 136 -8.52 7.05 -15.34
CA ASN A 136 -8.84 5.63 -15.15
C ASN A 136 -8.67 4.89 -16.47
N HIS A 137 -8.07 3.70 -16.44
CA HIS A 137 -7.80 2.90 -17.63
C HIS A 137 -8.09 1.42 -17.41
N TYR A 138 -8.18 0.66 -18.50
CA TYR A 138 -8.10 -0.80 -18.50
C TYR A 138 -7.16 -1.29 -19.60
N LEU A 139 -6.75 -2.55 -19.52
CA LEU A 139 -6.05 -3.22 -20.61
C LEU A 139 -7.05 -3.92 -21.51
N ASP A 140 -7.02 -3.62 -22.80
CA ASP A 140 -7.79 -4.37 -23.78
C ASP A 140 -7.14 -5.75 -24.07
N LYS A 141 -7.75 -6.50 -24.98
CA LYS A 141 -7.28 -7.84 -25.37
C LYS A 141 -5.88 -7.86 -26.00
N ASP A 142 -5.40 -6.73 -26.49
CA ASP A 142 -4.10 -6.58 -27.16
C ASP A 142 -3.07 -5.94 -26.19
N GLU A 143 -3.41 -5.90 -24.88
CA GLU A 143 -2.61 -5.31 -23.79
C GLU A 143 -2.36 -3.81 -23.93
N ILE A 144 -3.27 -3.10 -24.61
CA ILE A 144 -3.21 -1.65 -24.77
C ILE A 144 -4.00 -0.98 -23.65
N LEU A 145 -3.41 0.04 -23.04
CA LEU A 145 -4.08 0.90 -22.04
C LEU A 145 -5.12 1.79 -22.72
N ILE A 146 -6.39 1.55 -22.41
CA ILE A 146 -7.53 2.32 -22.92
C ILE A 146 -8.14 3.17 -21.80
N PRO A 147 -8.27 4.49 -21.97
CA PRO A 147 -8.90 5.35 -20.97
C PRO A 147 -10.41 5.09 -20.88
N ILE A 148 -10.97 5.27 -19.69
CA ILE A 148 -12.40 5.11 -19.43
C ILE A 148 -12.88 6.16 -18.42
N GLU A 149 -14.06 6.71 -18.66
CA GLU A 149 -14.67 7.75 -17.81
C GLU A 149 -15.53 7.16 -16.66
N GLU A 150 -15.39 5.87 -16.37
CA GLU A 150 -16.15 5.24 -15.28
C GLU A 150 -15.62 5.65 -13.91
N ASP A 151 -16.54 6.10 -13.05
CA ASP A 151 -16.29 6.29 -11.63
C ASP A 151 -15.91 4.97 -10.96
N ILE A 152 -14.93 5.03 -10.07
CA ILE A 152 -14.48 3.90 -9.27
C ILE A 152 -15.15 3.97 -7.90
N ILE A 153 -16.18 3.16 -7.71
CA ILE A 153 -16.88 3.00 -6.43
C ILE A 153 -16.96 1.50 -6.12
N ASN A 154 -16.67 1.14 -4.88
CA ASN A 154 -16.52 -0.25 -4.41
C ASN A 154 -15.49 -1.08 -5.19
N GLY A 155 -14.48 -0.41 -5.79
CA GLY A 155 -13.32 -1.09 -6.35
C GLY A 155 -12.46 -1.68 -5.23
N ILE A 156 -11.98 -2.90 -5.41
CA ILE A 156 -11.03 -3.56 -4.53
C ILE A 156 -9.65 -3.00 -4.87
N TYR A 157 -9.11 -2.22 -3.94
CA TYR A 157 -7.74 -1.73 -4.01
C TYR A 157 -6.79 -2.92 -4.02
N THR A 158 -6.03 -3.05 -5.10
CA THR A 158 -5.07 -4.13 -5.24
C THR A 158 -3.70 -3.63 -4.86
N GLN A 159 -3.15 -2.67 -5.57
CA GLN A 159 -1.79 -2.18 -5.30
C GLN A 159 -1.63 -0.76 -5.83
N ASP A 160 -0.81 0.05 -5.18
CA ASP A 160 -0.23 1.24 -5.78
C ASP A 160 1.22 0.99 -6.17
N GLN A 161 1.66 1.79 -7.13
CA GLN A 161 3.01 1.76 -7.64
C GLN A 161 3.39 3.17 -8.04
N ILE A 162 4.36 3.75 -7.34
CA ILE A 162 4.97 5.00 -7.79
C ILE A 162 5.78 4.65 -9.04
N THR A 163 5.61 5.40 -10.13
CA THR A 163 6.34 5.24 -11.39
C THR A 163 7.45 6.28 -11.52
N TYR A 164 7.24 7.48 -11.00
CA TYR A 164 8.26 8.52 -11.05
C TYR A 164 8.20 9.40 -9.82
N ILE A 165 9.34 9.90 -9.37
CA ILE A 165 9.41 10.90 -8.30
C ILE A 165 10.61 11.81 -8.52
N SER A 166 10.35 13.11 -8.40
CA SER A 166 11.31 14.20 -8.59
C SER A 166 11.06 15.31 -7.57
N PRO A 167 11.89 16.35 -7.50
CA PRO A 167 11.70 17.50 -6.61
C PRO A 167 10.36 18.23 -6.75
N ASN A 168 9.61 18.07 -7.84
CA ASN A 168 8.32 18.76 -8.03
C ASN A 168 7.13 17.82 -8.29
N GLU A 169 7.39 16.54 -8.52
CA GLU A 169 6.40 15.65 -9.12
C GLU A 169 6.48 14.23 -8.55
N ILE A 170 5.32 13.59 -8.45
CA ILE A 170 5.15 12.17 -8.18
C ILE A 170 4.17 11.65 -9.24
N GLU A 171 4.53 10.58 -9.92
CA GLU A 171 3.62 9.81 -10.74
C GLU A 171 3.38 8.46 -10.09
N LEU A 172 2.12 8.01 -10.07
CA LEU A 172 1.77 6.69 -9.57
C LEU A 172 0.64 6.05 -10.37
N VAL A 173 0.54 4.73 -10.24
CA VAL A 173 -0.54 3.91 -10.77
C VAL A 173 -1.15 3.12 -9.62
N ILE A 174 -2.47 3.20 -9.47
CA ILE A 174 -3.24 2.38 -8.54
C ILE A 174 -3.98 1.33 -9.36
N SER A 175 -3.65 0.05 -9.14
CA SER A 175 -4.37 -1.08 -9.68
C SER A 175 -5.52 -1.47 -8.76
N MET A 176 -6.67 -1.79 -9.35
CA MET A 176 -7.87 -2.16 -8.62
C MET A 176 -8.72 -3.16 -9.41
N GLU A 177 -9.48 -3.99 -8.70
CA GLU A 177 -10.49 -4.88 -9.29
C GLU A 177 -11.88 -4.28 -9.07
N THR A 178 -12.76 -4.34 -10.06
CA THR A 178 -14.14 -3.83 -9.91
C THR A 178 -15.15 -4.97 -9.78
N GLU A 179 -16.32 -4.73 -9.20
CA GLU A 179 -17.36 -5.77 -9.13
C GLU A 179 -17.90 -6.16 -10.52
N LYS A 180 -17.95 -5.22 -11.47
CA LYS A 180 -18.33 -5.48 -12.88
C LYS A 180 -17.41 -6.48 -13.57
N ALA A 181 -16.13 -6.49 -13.19
CA ALA A 181 -15.12 -7.43 -13.66
C ALA A 181 -15.35 -8.90 -13.21
N LYS A 182 -16.20 -9.13 -12.20
CA LYS A 182 -16.55 -10.47 -11.72
C LYS A 182 -17.76 -11.07 -12.42
N SER A 183 -18.66 -10.24 -12.96
CA SER A 183 -19.96 -10.67 -13.48
C SER A 183 -19.98 -10.93 -14.99
N GLN A 184 -19.00 -10.39 -15.73
CA GLN A 184 -18.82 -10.67 -17.14
C GLN A 184 -17.45 -11.31 -17.34
N ASN A 185 -17.37 -12.32 -18.20
CA ASN A 185 -16.13 -13.02 -18.57
C ASN A 185 -15.22 -12.11 -19.43
N ASP A 186 -15.18 -10.83 -19.10
CA ASP A 186 -14.47 -9.77 -19.79
C ASP A 186 -13.02 -9.75 -19.32
N ASN A 187 -12.12 -9.53 -20.27
CA ASN A 187 -10.69 -9.28 -20.02
C ASN A 187 -10.43 -8.03 -19.15
N ASN A 188 -11.46 -7.23 -18.85
CA ASN A 188 -11.37 -5.96 -18.12
C ASN A 188 -11.39 -6.12 -16.59
N LYS A 189 -10.67 -7.12 -16.07
CA LYS A 189 -10.71 -7.42 -14.62
C LYS A 189 -10.07 -6.35 -13.74
N LEU A 190 -9.01 -5.74 -14.27
CA LEU A 190 -8.19 -4.76 -13.59
C LEU A 190 -8.41 -3.38 -14.20
N ARG A 191 -8.50 -2.39 -13.33
CA ARG A 191 -8.44 -0.97 -13.69
C ARG A 191 -7.14 -0.38 -13.17
N TYR A 192 -6.61 0.58 -13.92
CA TYR A 192 -5.37 1.29 -13.64
C TYR A 192 -5.67 2.78 -13.53
N TYR A 193 -5.67 3.28 -12.30
CA TYR A 193 -5.85 4.68 -12.02
C TYR A 193 -4.49 5.36 -11.96
N MET A 194 -4.18 6.09 -13.02
CA MET A 194 -2.90 6.78 -13.20
C MET A 194 -3.04 8.20 -12.65
N LEU A 195 -2.02 8.67 -11.93
CA LEU A 195 -2.04 9.95 -11.24
C LEU A 195 -0.68 10.63 -11.32
N LYS A 196 -0.69 11.95 -11.47
CA LYS A 196 0.45 12.85 -11.30
C LYS A 196 0.10 13.93 -10.28
N CYS A 197 0.91 14.05 -9.22
CA CYS A 197 0.68 15.00 -8.14
C CYS A 197 1.99 15.57 -7.57
N GLY A 198 1.92 16.67 -6.81
CA GLY A 198 3.08 17.25 -6.14
C GLY A 198 3.45 16.57 -4.82
N SER A 199 2.45 16.09 -4.07
CA SER A 199 2.64 15.41 -2.78
C SER A 199 1.47 14.49 -2.40
N ILE A 200 1.74 13.52 -1.53
CA ILE A 200 0.79 12.54 -0.99
C ILE A 200 0.71 12.69 0.54
N ASN A 201 -0.49 12.63 1.10
CA ASN A 201 -0.75 12.61 2.53
C ASN A 201 -1.76 11.51 2.88
N ILE A 202 -1.69 11.00 4.11
CA ILE A 202 -2.64 10.02 4.63
C ILE A 202 -3.26 10.55 5.92
N ILE A 203 -4.57 10.42 6.03
CA ILE A 203 -5.33 10.60 7.29
C ILE A 203 -5.80 9.21 7.74
N ASP A 204 -5.30 8.78 8.89
CA ASP A 204 -5.61 7.48 9.48
C ASP A 204 -6.79 7.62 10.47
N GLU A 205 -8.02 7.69 9.94
CA GLU A 205 -9.24 7.70 10.75
C GLU A 205 -9.41 6.39 11.52
N ALA A 206 -8.87 5.27 10.98
CA ALA A 206 -8.98 3.94 11.58
C ALA A 206 -8.32 3.86 12.97
N LYS A 207 -7.19 4.55 13.20
CA LYS A 207 -6.55 4.62 14.52
C LYS A 207 -7.45 5.29 15.56
N GLU A 208 -8.15 6.36 15.18
CA GLU A 208 -9.06 7.06 16.09
C GLU A 208 -10.26 6.19 16.46
N ILE A 209 -10.85 5.50 15.48
CA ILE A 209 -11.93 4.54 15.70
C ILE A 209 -11.46 3.41 16.62
N TRP A 210 -10.28 2.83 16.37
CA TRP A 210 -9.72 1.78 17.21
C TRP A 210 -9.56 2.23 18.66
N THR A 211 -8.98 3.42 18.86
CA THR A 211 -8.77 3.99 20.19
C THR A 211 -10.09 4.22 20.92
N LYS A 212 -11.16 4.65 20.22
CA LYS A 212 -12.49 4.79 20.82
C LYS A 212 -13.07 3.45 21.28
N LEU A 213 -12.84 2.37 20.52
CA LEU A 213 -13.39 1.05 20.81
C LEU A 213 -12.60 0.30 21.89
N PHE A 214 -11.28 0.44 21.92
CA PHE A 214 -10.39 -0.40 22.73
C PHE A 214 -9.40 0.37 23.61
N GLY A 215 -9.48 1.70 23.68
CA GLY A 215 -8.51 2.57 24.36
C GLY A 215 -8.28 2.24 25.83
N ASP A 216 -9.34 1.86 26.55
CA ASP A 216 -9.30 1.50 27.97
C ASP A 216 -8.96 0.02 28.21
N THR A 217 -8.47 -0.70 27.18
CA THR A 217 -8.16 -2.12 27.25
C THR A 217 -6.69 -2.40 26.98
N ASN A 218 -6.21 -3.57 27.40
CA ASN A 218 -4.88 -4.08 27.04
C ASN A 218 -4.74 -4.37 25.53
N PHE A 219 -5.71 -4.04 24.67
CA PHE A 219 -5.66 -4.19 23.21
C PHE A 219 -5.50 -2.86 22.47
N ASN A 220 -5.34 -1.74 23.18
CA ASN A 220 -5.11 -0.45 22.52
C ASN A 220 -3.87 -0.47 21.62
N MET A 221 -2.79 -1.11 22.08
CA MET A 221 -1.55 -1.25 21.29
C MET A 221 -1.60 -2.36 20.23
N LEU A 222 -2.67 -3.16 20.16
CA LEU A 222 -2.82 -4.18 19.12
C LEU A 222 -2.88 -3.54 17.73
N TYR A 223 -3.45 -2.33 17.61
CA TYR A 223 -3.46 -1.56 16.38
C TYR A 223 -2.04 -1.30 15.88
N ASP A 224 -1.20 -0.69 16.72
CA ASP A 224 0.18 -0.34 16.36
C ASP A 224 1.02 -1.61 16.12
N TYR A 225 0.79 -2.68 16.87
CA TYR A 225 1.40 -4.00 16.63
C TYR A 225 1.04 -4.54 15.25
N TYR A 226 -0.25 -4.52 14.89
CA TYR A 226 -0.72 -4.97 13.59
C TYR A 226 -0.19 -4.11 12.44
N ILE A 227 -0.22 -2.78 12.57
CA ILE A 227 0.33 -1.87 11.56
C ILE A 227 1.82 -2.16 11.33
N ASN A 228 2.59 -2.46 12.38
CA ASN A 228 4.00 -2.84 12.25
C ASN A 228 4.19 -4.21 11.59
N LEU A 229 3.34 -5.20 11.88
CA LEU A 229 3.34 -6.47 11.16
C LEU A 229 3.02 -6.29 9.68
N ARG A 230 2.02 -5.46 9.37
CA ARG A 230 1.63 -5.14 8.00
C ARG A 230 2.78 -4.51 7.24
N LYS A 231 3.47 -3.51 7.83
CA LYS A 231 4.67 -2.87 7.26
C LYS A 231 5.74 -3.85 6.78
N SER A 232 5.87 -5.01 7.42
CA SER A 232 6.91 -5.99 7.11
C SER A 232 6.45 -7.13 6.21
N ASN A 233 5.14 -7.33 5.98
CA ASN A 233 4.61 -8.50 5.26
C ASN A 233 3.31 -8.17 4.49
N LYS A 234 3.14 -8.77 3.30
CA LYS A 234 1.80 -8.84 2.66
C LYS A 234 0.95 -9.87 3.41
N ILE A 235 0.01 -9.40 4.22
CA ILE A 235 -0.85 -10.25 5.05
C ILE A 235 -2.29 -10.17 4.51
N ILE A 236 -2.84 -11.32 4.14
CA ILE A 236 -4.28 -11.45 3.89
C ILE A 236 -4.94 -11.78 5.23
N LEU A 237 -5.77 -10.88 5.74
CA LEU A 237 -6.42 -11.04 7.04
C LEU A 237 -7.72 -11.84 6.92
N ASP A 238 -7.57 -13.15 6.83
CA ASP A 238 -8.65 -14.07 7.19
C ASP A 238 -8.76 -14.22 8.72
N GLU A 239 -9.87 -14.81 9.17
CA GLU A 239 -10.16 -15.01 10.60
C GLU A 239 -9.03 -15.73 11.34
N ARG A 240 -8.42 -16.77 10.76
CA ARG A 240 -7.34 -17.55 11.41
C ARG A 240 -6.08 -16.72 11.58
N VAL A 241 -5.74 -15.91 10.58
CA VAL A 241 -4.60 -14.99 10.63
C VAL A 241 -4.85 -13.93 11.71
N CYS A 242 -6.06 -13.36 11.77
CA CYS A 242 -6.46 -12.42 12.83
C CYS A 242 -6.33 -13.06 14.23
N MET A 243 -6.84 -14.27 14.43
CA MET A 243 -6.72 -14.99 15.70
C MET A 243 -5.24 -15.17 16.11
N ASN A 244 -4.39 -15.56 15.16
CA ASN A 244 -2.97 -15.79 15.42
C ASN A 244 -2.25 -14.49 15.79
N ILE A 245 -2.54 -13.37 15.11
CA ILE A 245 -2.01 -12.04 15.45
C ILE A 245 -2.42 -11.65 16.88
N ILE A 246 -3.70 -11.82 17.23
CA ILE A 246 -4.21 -11.50 18.57
C ILE A 246 -3.55 -12.36 19.64
N GLN A 247 -3.33 -13.65 19.39
CA GLN A 247 -2.65 -14.56 20.31
C GLN A 247 -1.18 -14.20 20.50
N LYS A 248 -0.45 -13.94 19.40
CA LYS A 248 0.95 -13.50 19.47
C LYS A 248 1.11 -12.18 20.21
N TYR A 249 0.19 -11.25 19.99
CA TYR A 249 0.16 -9.99 20.73
C TYR A 249 -0.02 -10.21 22.23
N LYS A 250 -0.95 -11.09 22.65
CA LYS A 250 -1.12 -11.41 24.08
C LYS A 250 0.15 -12.00 24.67
N GLN A 251 0.81 -12.91 23.97
CA GLN A 251 2.08 -13.47 24.42
C GLN A 251 3.15 -12.38 24.56
N PHE A 252 3.25 -11.48 23.58
CA PHE A 252 4.16 -10.34 23.62
C PHE A 252 3.94 -9.43 24.83
N ILE A 253 2.68 -9.12 25.19
CA ILE A 253 2.37 -8.34 26.39
C ILE A 253 2.75 -9.09 27.66
N LEU A 254 2.43 -10.38 27.76
CA LEU A 254 2.84 -11.20 28.91
C LEU A 254 4.36 -11.21 29.07
N ASP A 255 5.11 -11.38 27.98
CA ASP A 255 6.57 -11.39 28.00
C ASP A 255 7.17 -10.05 28.45
N LEU A 256 6.48 -8.93 28.20
CA LEU A 256 6.86 -7.60 28.69
C LEU A 256 6.57 -7.40 30.18
N ASP A 257 5.47 -7.97 30.70
CA ASP A 257 5.08 -7.89 32.11
C ASP A 257 5.96 -8.74 33.05
N PHE A 258 6.84 -9.60 32.49
CA PHE A 258 7.80 -10.42 33.24
C PHE A 258 9.19 -9.76 33.42
N PHE A 259 9.35 -8.49 33.03
CA PHE A 259 10.54 -7.67 33.28
C PHE A 259 10.22 -6.46 34.19
#